data_AF-A0A8H6NI97-F1
#
_entry.id   AF-A0A8H6NI97-F1
#
_cell.length_a   1.000
_cell.length_b   1.000
_cell.length_c   1.000
_cell.angle_alpha   90.00
_cell.angle_beta   90.00
_cell.angle_gamma   90.00
#
_symmetry.space_group_name_H-M   'P 1'
#
loop_
_entity.id
_entity.type
_entity.pdbx_description
1 polymer ?
#
loop_
_entity_poly.entity_id
_entity_poly.type
_entity_poly.pdbx_seq_one_letter_code
_entity_poly.pdbx_strand_id
1 'polypeptide(L)'
;MPTTVQKTRKQIAKKRNGNVDALHEFSRDSKRLHKASVRDEKLGKLAQARGKKEQPMLDRARYFQKAIQEKGSVALELAAVQELIHTFVHQYDEEYAEVKKTRRPGRPASVKEDMLKMKIAALEEEYKIGFYLPDILNESNVTLLDRWEGSWSYLTSVSWIKLTSDGTIKKSSFPPKGSS
;
A
#
# COMPACT_ATOMS: atom_id res chain seq x y z
N MET A 1 17.03 -9.96 -12.21
CA MET A 1 17.00 -11.44 -12.25
C MET A 1 16.21 -11.91 -13.47
N PRO A 2 16.71 -12.86 -14.29
CA PRO A 2 15.99 -13.32 -15.47
C PRO A 2 14.73 -14.14 -15.11
N THR A 3 13.64 -13.90 -15.83
CA THR A 3 12.35 -14.57 -15.59
C THR A 3 12.38 -16.06 -15.96
N THR A 4 11.39 -16.85 -15.52
CA THR A 4 11.39 -18.28 -15.82
C THR A 4 11.23 -18.57 -17.31
N VAL A 5 10.51 -17.72 -18.05
CA VAL A 5 10.44 -17.75 -19.51
C VAL A 5 11.82 -17.50 -20.13
N GLN A 6 12.53 -16.46 -19.69
CA GLN A 6 13.85 -16.14 -20.23
C GLN A 6 14.86 -17.28 -20.03
N LYS A 7 14.84 -17.92 -18.85
CA LYS A 7 15.67 -19.11 -18.58
C LYS A 7 15.29 -20.27 -19.50
N THR A 8 13.98 -20.52 -19.67
CA THR A 8 13.48 -21.60 -20.53
C THR A 8 13.82 -21.37 -22.00
N ARG A 9 13.65 -20.13 -22.49
CA ARG A 9 14.02 -19.72 -23.86
C ARG A 9 15.51 -19.93 -24.12
N LYS A 10 16.38 -19.54 -23.17
CA LYS A 10 17.84 -19.77 -23.26
C LYS A 10 18.19 -21.26 -23.33
N GLN A 11 17.53 -22.10 -22.53
CA GLN A 11 17.76 -23.55 -22.56
C GLN A 11 17.35 -24.18 -23.90
N ILE A 12 16.24 -23.73 -24.48
CA ILE A 12 15.77 -24.22 -25.78
C ILE A 12 16.69 -23.73 -26.90
N ALA A 13 17.06 -22.44 -26.87
CA ALA A 13 18.02 -21.85 -27.81
C ALA A 13 19.34 -22.64 -27.84
N LYS A 14 19.90 -22.97 -26.66
CA LYS A 14 21.14 -23.76 -26.56
C LYS A 14 21.04 -25.13 -27.21
N LYS A 15 19.86 -25.77 -27.19
CA LYS A 15 19.63 -27.09 -27.80
C LYS A 15 19.38 -27.03 -29.31
N ARG A 16 19.02 -25.85 -29.83
CA ARG A 16 18.55 -25.65 -31.22
C ARG A 16 19.40 -24.63 -31.97
N ASN A 17 20.70 -24.54 -31.66
CA ASN A 17 21.65 -23.62 -32.30
C ASN A 17 21.15 -22.16 -32.37
N GLY A 18 20.44 -21.70 -31.33
CA GLY A 18 19.91 -20.34 -31.23
C GLY A 18 18.50 -20.14 -31.76
N ASN A 19 17.92 -21.08 -32.52
CA ASN A 19 16.62 -20.89 -33.16
C ASN A 19 15.45 -21.38 -32.28
N VAL A 20 14.72 -20.45 -31.68
CA VAL A 20 13.59 -20.72 -30.76
C VAL A 20 12.23 -20.42 -31.39
N ASP A 21 12.20 -19.70 -32.52
CA ASP A 21 10.95 -19.17 -33.08
C ASP A 21 10.24 -20.19 -33.98
N ALA A 22 10.96 -21.21 -34.47
CA ALA A 22 10.41 -22.33 -35.24
C ALA A 22 10.02 -23.54 -34.35
N LEU A 23 9.04 -23.35 -33.47
CA LEU A 23 8.48 -24.41 -32.62
C LEU A 23 7.04 -24.75 -33.03
N HIS A 24 6.77 -26.04 -33.29
CA HIS A 24 5.40 -26.51 -33.49
C HIS A 24 4.58 -26.31 -32.22
N GLU A 25 3.33 -25.86 -32.33
CA GLU A 25 2.47 -25.51 -31.18
C GLU A 25 2.36 -26.62 -30.13
N PHE A 26 2.21 -27.88 -30.55
CA PHE A 26 2.12 -29.03 -29.65
C PHE A 26 3.46 -29.65 -29.22
N SER A 27 4.59 -29.07 -29.65
CA SER A 27 5.90 -29.58 -29.28
C SER A 27 6.15 -29.49 -27.77
N ARG A 28 7.01 -30.38 -27.25
CA ARG A 28 7.41 -30.36 -25.84
C ARG A 28 8.00 -29.01 -25.43
N ASP A 29 8.79 -28.40 -26.31
CA ASP A 29 9.44 -27.12 -26.03
C ASP A 29 8.44 -25.94 -26.05
N SER A 30 7.43 -25.97 -26.92
CA SER A 30 6.30 -25.02 -26.87
C SER A 30 5.52 -25.11 -25.56
N LYS A 31 5.16 -26.33 -25.13
CA LYS A 31 4.49 -26.55 -23.84
C LYS A 31 5.33 -26.08 -22.66
N ARG A 32 6.65 -26.25 -22.71
CA ARG A 32 7.59 -25.77 -21.69
C ARG A 32 7.63 -24.24 -21.63
N LEU A 33 7.69 -23.57 -22.78
CA LEU A 33 7.63 -22.10 -22.85
C LEU A 33 6.30 -21.56 -22.33
N HIS A 34 5.19 -22.18 -22.73
CA HIS A 34 3.86 -21.81 -22.25
C HIS A 34 3.75 -21.94 -20.72
N LYS A 35 4.18 -23.07 -20.15
CA LYS A 35 4.18 -23.28 -18.69
C LYS A 35 5.03 -22.24 -17.96
N ALA A 36 6.18 -21.87 -18.51
CA ALA A 36 7.02 -20.82 -17.94
C ALA A 36 6.32 -19.45 -18.02
N SER A 37 5.65 -19.15 -19.13
CA SER A 37 4.90 -17.89 -19.31
C SER A 37 3.76 -17.76 -18.32
N VAL A 38 2.93 -18.79 -18.19
CA VAL A 38 1.84 -18.83 -17.19
C VAL A 38 2.37 -18.68 -15.77
N ARG A 39 3.56 -19.24 -15.46
CA ARG A 39 4.19 -19.08 -14.15
C ARG A 39 4.60 -17.63 -13.91
N ASP A 40 5.30 -17.01 -14.86
CA ASP A 40 5.73 -15.61 -14.75
C ASP A 40 4.51 -14.68 -14.62
N GLU A 41 3.43 -14.93 -15.36
CA GLU A 41 2.17 -14.18 -15.26
C GLU A 41 1.54 -14.30 -13.86
N LYS A 42 1.45 -15.52 -13.30
CA LYS A 42 0.94 -15.75 -11.94
C LYS A 42 1.77 -15.04 -10.88
N LEU A 43 3.09 -15.07 -11.01
CA LEU A 43 4.00 -14.35 -10.10
C LEU A 43 3.80 -12.83 -10.22
N GLY A 44 3.63 -12.31 -11.43
CA GLY A 44 3.32 -10.90 -11.67
C GLY A 44 1.99 -10.49 -11.02
N LYS A 45 0.92 -11.29 -11.19
CA LYS A 45 -0.38 -11.07 -10.54
C LYS A 45 -0.27 -11.06 -9.01
N LEU A 46 0.51 -11.98 -8.44
CA LEU A 46 0.74 -12.04 -6.99
C LEU A 46 1.48 -10.78 -6.50
N ALA A 47 2.52 -10.34 -7.21
CA ALA A 47 3.25 -9.13 -6.88
C ALA A 47 2.36 -7.88 -6.95
N GLN A 48 1.52 -7.77 -7.98
CA GLN A 48 0.54 -6.68 -8.10
C GLN A 48 -0.50 -6.72 -6.97
N ALA A 49 -1.00 -7.89 -6.61
CA ALA A 49 -1.95 -8.06 -5.51
C ALA A 49 -1.33 -7.65 -4.17
N ARG A 50 -0.06 -8.02 -3.94
CA ARG A 50 0.73 -7.55 -2.78
C ARG A 50 0.86 -6.02 -2.80
N GLY A 51 1.29 -5.43 -3.92
CA GLY A 51 1.42 -3.98 -4.05
C GLY A 51 0.12 -3.23 -3.73
N LYS A 52 -1.03 -3.73 -4.18
CA LYS A 52 -2.35 -3.14 -3.85
C LYS A 52 -2.69 -3.19 -2.36
N LYS A 53 -2.25 -4.22 -1.64
CA LYS A 53 -2.43 -4.34 -0.19
C LYS A 53 -1.47 -3.44 0.59
N GLU A 54 -0.26 -3.27 0.06
CA GLU A 54 0.80 -2.47 0.67
C GLU A 54 0.58 -0.96 0.45
N GLN A 55 0.05 -0.56 -0.71
CA GLN A 55 -0.10 0.83 -1.12
C GLN A 55 -0.78 1.74 -0.08
N PRO A 56 -1.92 1.38 0.55
CA PRO A 56 -2.57 2.27 1.52
C PRO A 56 -1.69 2.61 2.72
N MET A 57 -0.80 1.69 3.11
CA MET A 57 0.10 1.91 4.23
C MET A 57 1.32 2.76 3.83
N LEU A 58 1.78 2.62 2.59
CA LEU A 58 2.78 3.52 2.01
C LEU A 58 2.22 4.94 1.92
N ASP A 59 1.00 5.10 1.41
CA ASP A 59 0.34 6.39 1.29
C ASP A 59 0.14 7.05 2.66
N ARG A 60 -0.24 6.25 3.68
CA ARG A 60 -0.34 6.69 5.06
C ARG A 60 1.01 7.18 5.61
N ALA A 61 2.06 6.37 5.52
CA ALA A 61 3.39 6.76 5.99
C ALA A 61 3.87 8.04 5.29
N ARG A 62 3.57 8.18 3.99
CA ARG A 62 3.93 9.35 3.19
C ARG A 62 3.18 10.62 3.61
N TYR A 63 1.92 10.50 3.98
CA TYR A 63 1.15 11.61 4.53
C TYR A 63 1.82 12.18 5.79
N PHE A 64 2.14 11.31 6.76
CA PHE A 64 2.80 11.74 8.00
C PHE A 64 4.23 12.24 7.77
N GLN A 65 4.99 11.61 6.86
CA GLN A 65 6.32 12.09 6.48
C GLN A 65 6.26 13.53 5.95
N LYS A 66 5.33 13.83 5.03
CA LYS A 66 5.16 15.18 4.49
C LYS A 66 4.78 16.19 5.58
N ALA A 67 3.84 15.82 6.46
CA ALA A 67 3.43 16.68 7.56
C ALA A 67 4.59 17.03 8.52
N ILE A 68 5.53 16.11 8.72
CA ILE A 68 6.73 16.34 9.53
C ILE A 68 7.74 17.22 8.77
N GLN A 69 7.95 16.97 7.47
CA GLN A 69 8.83 17.79 6.64
C GLN A 69 8.37 19.25 6.58
N GLU A 70 7.06 19.49 6.49
CA GLU A 70 6.47 20.84 6.56
C GLU A 70 6.71 21.53 7.90
N LYS A 71 6.79 20.75 8.99
CA LYS A 71 7.04 21.23 10.36
C LYS A 71 8.54 21.21 10.75
N GLY A 72 9.44 20.97 9.80
CA GLY A 72 10.89 21.07 10.00
C GLY A 72 11.59 19.78 10.45
N SER A 73 10.97 18.61 10.25
CA SER A 73 11.56 17.29 10.60
C SER A 73 11.88 17.10 12.08
N VAL A 74 11.08 17.71 12.97
CA VAL A 74 11.20 17.59 14.43
C VAL A 74 10.06 16.71 14.98
N ALA A 75 10.29 16.09 16.14
CA ALA A 75 9.24 15.39 16.89
C ALA A 75 8.05 16.32 17.15
N LEU A 76 6.85 15.79 16.96
CA LEU A 76 5.61 16.53 17.17
C LEU A 76 5.03 16.24 18.55
N GLU A 77 4.34 17.24 19.10
CA GLU A 77 3.54 17.08 20.31
C GLU A 77 2.29 16.24 20.03
N LEU A 78 1.78 15.55 21.06
CA LEU A 78 0.62 14.67 20.95
C LEU A 78 -0.60 15.37 20.35
N ALA A 79 -0.85 16.61 20.74
CA ALA A 79 -1.96 17.42 20.20
C ALA A 79 -1.83 17.64 18.69
N ALA A 80 -0.63 17.97 18.20
CA ALA A 80 -0.37 18.16 16.78
C ALA A 80 -0.54 16.84 15.99
N VAL A 81 -0.15 15.71 16.58
CA VAL A 81 -0.38 14.39 15.99
C VAL A 81 -1.87 14.07 15.89
N GLN A 82 -2.66 14.40 16.91
CA GLN A 82 -4.11 14.21 16.88
C GLN A 82 -4.79 15.07 15.80
N GLU A 83 -4.35 16.33 15.61
CA GLU A 83 -4.84 17.18 14.52
C GLU A 83 -4.53 16.60 13.13
N LEU A 84 -3.33 16.04 12.94
CA LEU A 84 -2.95 15.37 11.69
C LEU A 84 -3.81 14.12 11.45
N ILE A 85 -4.07 13.33 12.48
CA ILE A 85 -4.95 12.15 12.36
C ILE A 85 -6.37 12.59 12.02
N HIS A 86 -6.89 13.62 12.70
CA HIS A 86 -8.23 14.16 12.41
C HIS A 86 -8.34 14.61 10.95
N THR A 87 -7.36 15.38 10.47
CA THR A 87 -7.29 15.81 9.06
C THR A 87 -7.24 14.61 8.09
N PHE A 88 -6.49 13.56 8.43
CA PHE A 88 -6.42 12.36 7.61
C PHE A 88 -7.73 11.55 7.60
N VAL A 89 -8.41 11.44 8.74
CA VAL A 89 -9.69 10.72 8.87
C VAL A 89 -10.78 11.40 8.03
N HIS A 90 -10.81 12.73 8.05
CA HIS A 90 -11.81 13.54 7.34
C HIS A 90 -11.44 13.90 5.89
N GLN A 91 -10.36 13.33 5.34
CA GLN A 91 -9.88 13.65 3.97
C GLN A 91 -10.90 13.36 2.85
N TYR A 92 -11.90 12.50 3.11
CA TYR A 92 -12.92 12.11 2.12
C TYR A 92 -14.24 12.84 2.31
N ASP A 93 -14.40 13.66 3.35
CA ASP A 93 -15.68 14.27 3.70
C ASP A 93 -16.15 15.27 2.65
N GLU A 94 -15.22 16.07 2.12
CA GLU A 94 -15.50 17.02 1.05
C GLU A 94 -15.94 16.30 -0.22
N GLU A 95 -15.20 15.29 -0.66
CA GLU A 95 -15.53 14.49 -1.84
C GLU A 95 -16.88 13.78 -1.66
N TYR A 96 -17.16 13.24 -0.47
CA TYR A 96 -18.44 12.63 -0.15
C TYR A 96 -19.59 13.63 -0.21
N ALA A 97 -19.41 14.84 0.32
CA ALA A 97 -20.40 15.90 0.28
C ALA A 97 -20.71 16.35 -1.16
N GLU A 98 -19.69 16.45 -2.02
CA GLU A 98 -19.87 16.77 -3.45
C GLU A 98 -20.65 15.68 -4.20
N VAL A 99 -20.29 14.41 -4.01
CA VAL A 99 -21.01 13.29 -4.62
C VAL A 99 -22.47 13.26 -4.15
N LYS A 100 -22.72 13.54 -2.87
CA LYS A 100 -24.07 13.61 -2.32
C LYS A 100 -24.88 14.78 -2.86
N LYS A 101 -24.25 15.96 -3.07
CA LYS A 101 -24.90 17.16 -3.65
C LYS A 101 -25.27 16.98 -5.12
N THR A 102 -24.41 16.31 -5.89
CA THR A 102 -24.69 16.04 -7.33
C THR A 102 -25.79 15.00 -7.54
N ARG A 103 -26.12 14.21 -6.51
CA ARG A 103 -27.21 13.24 -6.55
C ARG A 103 -28.57 13.95 -6.52
N ARG A 104 -29.39 13.68 -7.53
CA ARG A 104 -30.79 14.14 -7.56
C ARG A 104 -31.61 13.47 -6.46
N PRO A 105 -32.57 14.19 -5.84
CA PRO A 105 -33.46 13.60 -4.85
C PRO A 105 -34.19 12.38 -5.43
N GLY A 106 -34.26 11.29 -4.68
CA GLY A 106 -34.92 10.03 -5.08
C GLY A 106 -34.04 9.01 -5.82
N ARG A 107 -32.81 9.34 -6.25
CA ARG A 107 -31.87 8.36 -6.82
C ARG A 107 -31.13 7.61 -5.70
N PRO A 108 -30.93 6.27 -5.78
CA PRO A 108 -30.08 5.54 -4.84
C PRO A 108 -28.63 6.04 -4.88
N ALA A 109 -27.87 5.73 -3.82
CA ALA A 109 -26.46 6.08 -3.73
C ALA A 109 -25.65 5.45 -4.87
N SER A 110 -24.64 6.16 -5.35
CA SER A 110 -23.70 5.63 -6.34
C SER A 110 -22.73 4.65 -5.68
N VAL A 111 -22.17 3.71 -6.45
CA VAL A 111 -21.07 2.85 -5.99
C VAL A 111 -19.92 3.68 -5.40
N LYS A 112 -19.63 4.85 -6.00
CA LYS A 112 -18.62 5.77 -5.49
C LYS A 112 -19.01 6.36 -4.12
N GLU A 113 -20.28 6.73 -3.94
CA GLU A 113 -20.80 7.26 -2.67
C GLU A 113 -20.71 6.21 -1.56
N ASP A 114 -21.12 4.97 -1.85
CA ASP A 114 -21.05 3.86 -0.89
C ASP A 114 -19.60 3.53 -0.52
N MET A 115 -18.70 3.50 -1.49
CA MET A 115 -17.27 3.28 -1.24
C MET A 115 -16.66 4.37 -0.35
N LEU A 116 -16.98 5.65 -0.60
CA LEU A 116 -16.49 6.76 0.22
C LEU A 116 -17.04 6.66 1.64
N LYS A 117 -18.34 6.37 1.79
CA LYS A 117 -18.97 6.16 3.10
C LYS A 117 -18.30 5.03 3.89
N MET A 118 -18.01 3.90 3.24
CA MET A 118 -17.29 2.78 3.87
C MET A 118 -15.88 3.18 4.31
N LYS A 119 -15.15 3.95 3.49
CA LYS A 119 -13.81 4.43 3.85
C LYS A 119 -13.82 5.37 5.05
N ILE A 120 -14.74 6.34 5.06
CA ILE A 120 -14.90 7.29 6.18
C ILE A 120 -15.21 6.52 7.46
N ALA A 121 -16.23 5.64 7.43
CA ALA A 121 -16.60 4.84 8.60
C ALA A 121 -15.44 3.98 9.12
N ALA A 122 -14.67 3.35 8.23
CA ALA A 122 -13.51 2.55 8.61
C ALA A 122 -12.41 3.39 9.28
N LEU A 123 -12.15 4.61 8.78
CA LEU A 123 -11.15 5.52 9.37
C LEU A 123 -11.59 6.06 10.74
N GLU A 124 -12.86 6.43 10.88
CA GLU A 124 -13.43 6.87 12.15
C GLU A 124 -13.41 5.77 13.22
N GLU A 125 -13.75 4.54 12.82
CA GLU A 125 -13.67 3.38 13.71
C GLU A 125 -12.22 3.06 14.10
N GLU A 126 -11.30 3.13 13.13
CA GLU A 126 -9.87 2.95 13.40
C GLU A 126 -9.37 4.01 14.40
N TYR A 127 -9.79 5.27 14.27
CA TYR A 127 -9.39 6.34 15.18
C TYR A 127 -9.91 6.14 16.60
N LYS A 128 -11.15 5.66 16.75
CA LYS A 128 -11.73 5.31 18.06
C LYS A 128 -10.97 4.18 18.75
N ILE A 129 -10.64 3.11 18.02
CA ILE A 129 -10.00 1.91 18.60
C ILE A 129 -8.50 2.10 18.80
N GLY A 130 -7.86 2.92 17.96
CA GLY A 130 -6.44 3.20 17.99
C GLY A 130 -5.86 3.26 16.58
N PHE A 131 -5.73 4.46 16.05
CA PHE A 131 -5.22 4.75 14.73
C PHE A 131 -3.77 4.31 14.58
N TYR A 132 -3.46 3.50 13.57
CA TYR A 132 -2.12 2.95 13.37
C TYR A 132 -1.26 3.88 12.51
N LEU A 133 -0.17 4.41 13.06
CA LEU A 133 0.73 5.33 12.35
C LEU A 133 2.21 5.14 12.76
N PRO A 134 3.17 5.68 11.99
CA PRO A 134 4.55 5.79 12.43
C PRO A 134 4.65 6.61 13.72
N ASP A 135 5.59 6.27 14.60
CA ASP A 135 5.83 7.04 15.83
C ASP A 135 6.52 8.37 15.51
N ILE A 136 5.73 9.44 15.42
CA ILE A 136 6.23 10.79 15.09
C ILE A 136 6.44 11.66 16.35
N LEU A 137 6.31 11.05 17.54
CA LEU A 137 6.57 11.69 18.83
C LEU A 137 8.04 11.58 19.24
N ASN A 138 8.79 10.66 18.62
CA ASN A 138 10.19 10.40 18.92
C ASN A 138 11.10 10.92 17.81
N GLU A 139 12.03 11.81 18.15
CA GLU A 139 12.98 12.43 17.21
C GLU A 139 13.77 11.39 16.40
N SER A 140 14.25 10.33 17.07
CA SER A 140 15.03 9.28 16.39
C SER A 140 14.21 8.60 15.30
N ASN A 141 12.91 8.37 15.54
CA ASN A 141 12.03 7.76 14.56
C ASN A 141 11.61 8.72 13.45
N VAL A 142 11.46 10.01 13.77
CA VAL A 142 11.22 11.06 12.78
C VAL A 142 12.37 11.11 11.77
N THR A 143 13.62 11.06 12.21
CA THR A 143 14.76 11.06 11.25
C THR A 143 14.80 9.83 10.35
N LEU A 144 14.37 8.66 10.85
CA LEU A 144 14.22 7.46 10.03
C LEU A 144 13.10 7.64 9.01
N LEU A 145 11.94 8.13 9.44
CA LEU A 145 10.82 8.37 8.54
C LEU A 145 11.11 9.46 7.50
N ASP A 146 11.89 10.48 7.85
CA ASP A 146 12.28 11.55 6.91
C ASP A 146 13.15 11.02 5.77
N ARG A 147 14.09 10.11 6.09
CA ARG A 147 14.97 9.43 5.11
C ARG A 147 14.27 8.39 4.25
N TRP A 148 13.00 8.10 4.53
CA TRP A 148 12.28 7.05 3.83
C TRP A 148 11.87 7.48 2.42
N GLU A 149 12.28 6.71 1.40
CA GLU A 149 12.03 7.02 -0.02
C GLU A 149 10.85 6.25 -0.64
N GLY A 150 9.99 5.64 0.18
CA GLY A 150 8.84 4.86 -0.31
C GLY A 150 9.04 3.34 -0.34
N SER A 151 10.15 2.83 0.19
CA SER A 151 10.42 1.38 0.26
C SER A 151 9.62 0.69 1.37
N TRP A 152 8.85 -0.36 1.03
CA TRP A 152 8.11 -1.17 2.01
C TRP A 152 9.01 -1.79 3.08
N SER A 153 10.17 -2.33 2.68
CA SER A 153 11.09 -2.99 3.61
C SER A 153 11.79 -2.00 4.54
N TYR A 154 11.81 -0.71 4.21
CA TYR A 154 12.35 0.30 5.11
C TYR A 154 11.37 0.64 6.22
N LEU A 155 10.05 0.55 5.99
CA LEU A 155 9.04 0.80 7.03
C LEU A 155 9.10 -0.20 8.19
N THR A 156 9.79 -1.33 8.05
CA THR A 156 10.01 -2.28 9.16
C THR A 156 11.05 -1.79 10.16
N SER A 157 11.95 -0.86 9.79
CA SER A 157 12.91 -0.26 10.74
C SER A 157 12.33 0.94 11.48
N VAL A 158 11.27 1.55 10.93
CA VAL A 158 10.50 2.61 11.58
C VAL A 158 9.63 2.01 12.68
N SER A 159 9.56 2.68 13.83
CA SER A 159 8.67 2.32 14.94
C SER A 159 7.24 2.78 14.65
N TRP A 160 6.26 1.97 15.02
CA TRP A 160 4.84 2.24 14.79
C TRP A 160 4.05 2.21 16.10
N ILE A 161 3.04 3.05 16.19
CA ILE A 161 2.15 3.16 17.35
C ILE A 161 0.69 3.12 16.92
N LYS A 162 -0.18 2.76 17.88
CA LYS A 162 -1.61 2.99 17.81
C LYS A 162 -1.97 4.12 18.76
N LEU A 163 -2.61 5.16 18.23
CA LEU A 163 -3.08 6.31 19.01
C LEU A 163 -4.61 6.34 19.00
N THR A 164 -5.22 6.31 20.18
CA THR A 164 -6.67 6.45 20.34
C THR A 164 -7.10 7.93 20.37
N SER A 165 -8.38 8.20 20.16
CA SER A 165 -8.99 9.53 20.37
C SER A 165 -8.70 10.09 21.77
N ASP A 166 -8.62 9.22 22.77
CA ASP A 166 -8.41 9.59 24.17
C ASP A 166 -6.92 9.87 24.49
N GLY A 167 -6.05 9.80 23.48
CA GLY A 167 -4.61 10.06 23.63
C GLY A 167 -3.82 8.87 24.18
N THR A 168 -4.43 7.69 24.37
CA THR A 168 -3.69 6.50 24.78
C THR A 168 -2.82 5.99 23.64
N ILE A 169 -1.52 5.79 23.93
CA ILE A 169 -0.51 5.30 22.98
C ILE A 169 -0.24 3.82 23.27
N LYS A 170 -0.31 2.98 22.25
CA LYS A 170 0.09 1.57 22.31
C LYS A 170 1.15 1.28 21.26
N LYS A 171 2.29 0.75 21.67
CA LYS A 171 3.34 0.32 20.72
C LYS A 171 2.83 -0.80 19.82
N SER A 172 3.23 -0.77 18.56
CA SER A 172 2.82 -1.74 17.55
C SER A 172 3.98 -2.08 16.61
N SER A 173 3.81 -3.13 15.82
CA SER A 173 4.83 -3.58 14.87
C SER A 173 4.35 -3.42 13.43
N PHE A 174 5.28 -3.17 12.52
CA PHE A 174 5.05 -3.22 11.08
C PHE A 174 5.61 -4.52 10.49
N PRO A 175 4.89 -5.19 9.57
CA PRO A 175 3.52 -4.91 9.13
C PRO A 175 2.48 -5.27 10.21
N PRO A 176 1.27 -4.69 10.16
CA PRO A 176 0.21 -5.02 11.12
C PRO A 176 -0.16 -6.51 11.04
N LYS A 177 -0.39 -7.14 12.21
CA LYS A 177 -0.76 -8.57 12.27
C LYS A 177 -2.04 -8.80 11.46
N GLY A 178 -1.96 -9.68 10.46
CA GLY A 178 -3.08 -10.00 9.54
C GLY A 178 -2.91 -9.50 8.11
N SER A 179 -1.86 -8.73 7.80
CA SER A 179 -1.54 -8.29 6.43
C SER A 179 -0.38 -9.03 5.74
N SER A 180 0.22 -10.03 6.41
CA SER A 180 1.33 -10.86 5.90
C SER A 180 0.85 -12.07 5.10
#